data_AF-A0A2V7BSV6-F1
#
_entry.id   AF-A0A2V7BSV6-F1
#
_cell.length_a   1.000
_cell.length_b   1.000
_cell.length_c   1.000
_cell.angle_alpha   90.00
_cell.angle_beta   90.00
_cell.angle_gamma   90.00
#
_symmetry.space_group_name_H-M   'P 1'
#
loop_
_entity.id
_entity.type
_entity.pdbx_description
1 polymer ?
#
loop_
_entity_poly.entity_id
_entity_poly.type
_entity_poly.pdbx_seq_one_letter_code
_entity_poly.pdbx_strand_id
1 'polypeptide(L)'
;MATIKKHTWTRTELDERGRPRRVTLAAYGYDLRVNGRRERRWDAAWRTPADARVALAEREKEIAAGRVDPPEARRMVEFLRKATAFFAKEHP
;
A
#
# COMPACT_ATOMS: atom_id res chain seq x y z
N MET A 1 -7.18 -5.57 17.22
CA MET A 1 -8.40 -4.90 16.71
C MET A 1 -8.00 -4.05 15.52
N ALA A 2 -8.57 -4.32 14.35
CA ALA A 2 -8.32 -3.53 13.15
C ALA A 2 -9.23 -2.30 13.12
N THR A 3 -8.75 -1.18 12.59
CA THR A 3 -9.55 0.04 12.41
C THR A 3 -9.39 0.61 11.01
N ILE A 4 -10.50 1.04 10.40
CA ILE A 4 -10.49 1.78 9.13
C ILE A 4 -10.38 3.27 9.45
N LYS A 5 -9.50 3.98 8.73
CA LYS A 5 -9.26 5.41 8.90
C LYS A 5 -9.36 6.13 7.58
N LYS A 6 -9.89 7.35 7.62
CA LYS A 6 -9.87 8.29 6.50
C LYS A 6 -8.58 9.09 6.53
N HIS A 7 -7.89 9.17 5.42
CA HIS A 7 -6.78 10.07 5.18
C HIS A 7 -7.22 11.14 4.19
N THR A 8 -6.90 12.39 4.48
CA THR A 8 -7.28 13.54 3.65
C THR A 8 -6.04 14.41 3.46
N TRP A 9 -5.80 14.82 2.22
CA TRP A 9 -4.70 15.70 1.87
C TRP A 9 -5.12 16.64 0.75
N THR A 10 -4.40 17.75 0.60
CA THR A 10 -4.64 18.71 -0.48
C THR A 10 -3.59 18.53 -1.56
N ARG A 11 -4.03 18.58 -2.82
CA ARG A 11 -3.16 18.62 -3.99
C ARG A 11 -3.48 19.87 -4.81
N THR A 12 -2.46 20.50 -5.38
CA THR A 12 -2.67 21.56 -6.36
C THR A 12 -2.81 20.92 -7.73
N GLU A 13 -3.92 21.21 -8.40
CA GLU A 13 -4.21 20.81 -9.78
C GLU A 13 -4.47 22.06 -10.61
N LEU A 14 -4.30 21.97 -11.93
CA LEU A 14 -4.64 23.07 -12.83
C LEU A 14 -6.11 22.94 -13.22
N ASP A 15 -6.85 24.04 -13.20
CA ASP A 15 -8.20 24.09 -13.74
C ASP A 15 -8.20 24.06 -15.28
N GLU A 16 -9.39 24.02 -15.90
CA GLU A 16 -9.56 24.03 -17.36
C GLU A 16 -8.95 25.28 -18.04
N ARG A 17 -8.61 26.32 -17.26
CA ARG A 17 -7.99 27.58 -17.72
C ARG A 17 -6.51 27.68 -17.33
N GLY A 18 -5.91 26.60 -16.84
CA GLY A 18 -4.49 26.54 -16.45
C GLY A 18 -4.15 27.25 -15.14
N ARG A 19 -5.12 27.61 -14.29
CA ARG A 19 -4.89 28.26 -13.00
C ARG A 19 -4.76 27.23 -11.88
N PRO A 20 -3.86 27.45 -10.90
CA PRO A 20 -3.70 26.53 -9.77
C PRO A 20 -4.95 26.54 -8.88
N ARG A 21 -5.54 25.37 -8.69
CA ARG A 21 -6.67 25.09 -7.80
C ARG A 21 -6.24 24.04 -6.78
N ARG A 22 -6.56 24.29 -5.50
CA ARG A 22 -6.41 23.26 -4.45
C ARG A 22 -7.61 22.33 -4.49
N VAL A 23 -7.34 21.03 -4.64
CA VAL A 23 -8.33 19.96 -4.50
C VAL A 23 -8.06 19.19 -3.23
N THR A 24 -9.12 18.93 -2.46
CA THR A 24 -9.04 18.07 -1.28
C THR A 24 -9.31 16.64 -1.73
N LEU A 25 -8.33 15.78 -1.55
CA LEU A 25 -8.40 14.36 -1.86
C LEU A 25 -8.61 13.57 -0.57
N ALA A 26 -9.33 12.46 -0.67
CA ALA A 26 -9.56 11.55 0.43
C ALA A 26 -9.31 10.11 0.00
N ALA A 27 -8.65 9.37 0.88
CA ALA A 27 -8.46 7.93 0.79
C ALA A 27 -8.85 7.29 2.11
N TYR A 28 -9.10 5.99 2.07
CA TYR A 28 -9.29 5.16 3.25
C TYR A 28 -8.11 4.21 3.40
N GLY A 29 -7.90 3.74 4.62
CA GLY A 29 -6.83 2.82 4.97
C GLY A 29 -7.18 2.02 6.21
N TYR A 30 -6.36 1.04 6.54
CA TYR A 30 -6.51 0.22 7.73
C TYR A 30 -5.30 0.36 8.67
N ASP A 31 -5.57 0.10 9.94
CA ASP A 31 -4.63 0.05 11.04
C ASP A 31 -4.82 -1.29 11.74
N LEU A 32 -3.83 -2.16 11.65
CA LEU A 32 -3.87 -3.55 12.13
C LEU A 32 -2.68 -3.82 13.05
N ARG A 33 -2.84 -4.72 14.03
CA ARG A 33 -1.73 -5.26 14.79
C ARG A 33 -1.43 -6.68 14.32
N VAL A 34 -0.18 -6.93 13.95
CA VAL A 34 0.33 -8.22 13.48
C VAL A 34 1.62 -8.53 14.24
N ASN A 35 1.68 -9.67 14.93
CA ASN A 35 2.85 -10.11 15.71
C ASN A 35 3.42 -9.01 16.65
N GLY A 36 2.55 -8.31 17.36
CA GLY A 36 2.93 -7.22 18.27
C GLY A 36 3.31 -5.90 17.58
N ARG A 37 3.46 -5.86 16.26
CA ARG A 37 3.76 -4.66 15.47
C ARG A 37 2.48 -4.05 14.90
N ARG A 38 2.49 -2.72 14.75
CA ARG A 38 1.38 -1.97 14.14
C ARG A 38 1.65 -1.79 12.65
N GLU A 39 0.79 -2.35 11.81
CA GLU A 39 0.79 -2.16 10.37
C GLU A 39 -0.26 -1.12 10.01
N ARG A 40 0.16 -0.05 9.33
CA ARG A 40 -0.74 0.98 8.80
C ARG A 40 -0.59 1.03 7.29
N ARG A 41 -1.70 0.95 6.57
CA ARG A 41 -1.70 1.03 5.10
C ARG A 41 -2.89 1.81 4.62
N TRP A 42 -2.67 2.64 3.60
CA TRP A 42 -3.71 3.35 2.87
C TRP A 42 -3.27 3.43 1.40
N ASP A 43 -4.24 3.60 0.52
CA ASP A 43 -4.00 3.74 -0.91
C ASP A 43 -4.92 4.81 -1.50
N ALA A 44 -4.42 5.66 -2.38
CA ALA A 44 -5.21 6.70 -3.03
C ALA A 44 -6.36 6.14 -3.88
N ALA A 45 -6.27 4.87 -4.30
CA ALA A 45 -7.35 4.15 -4.99
C ALA A 45 -8.49 3.75 -4.06
N TRP A 46 -8.28 3.66 -2.74
CA TRP A 46 -9.30 3.27 -1.76
C TRP A 46 -10.19 4.47 -1.44
N ARG A 47 -11.13 4.77 -2.32
CA ARG A 47 -12.01 5.95 -2.23
C ARG A 47 -13.16 5.76 -1.25
N THR A 48 -13.44 4.53 -0.84
CA THR A 48 -14.51 4.20 0.10
C THR A 48 -13.98 3.38 1.28
N PRO A 49 -14.69 3.39 2.43
CA PRO A 49 -14.39 2.48 3.53
C PRO A 49 -14.46 1.00 3.12
N ALA A 50 -15.27 0.64 2.11
CA ALA A 50 -15.39 -0.72 1.62
C ALA A 50 -14.09 -1.21 0.94
N ASP A 51 -13.44 -0.35 0.15
CA ASP A 51 -12.17 -0.68 -0.50
C ASP A 51 -11.10 -1.03 0.55
N ALA A 52 -11.02 -0.23 1.61
CA ALA A 52 -10.10 -0.48 2.71
C ALA A 52 -10.44 -1.75 3.49
N ARG A 53 -11.72 -2.13 3.59
CA ARG A 53 -12.15 -3.40 4.20
C ARG A 53 -11.77 -4.61 3.34
N VAL A 54 -11.90 -4.52 2.02
CA VAL A 54 -11.47 -5.59 1.11
C VAL A 54 -9.96 -5.82 1.25
N ALA A 55 -9.18 -4.74 1.22
CA ALA A 55 -7.73 -4.83 1.40
C ALA A 55 -7.34 -5.38 2.79
N LEU A 56 -8.06 -4.99 3.84
CA LEU A 56 -7.88 -5.53 5.19
C LEU A 56 -8.18 -7.04 5.24
N ALA A 57 -9.29 -7.48 4.64
CA ALA A 57 -9.67 -8.89 4.61
C ALA A 57 -8.64 -9.75 3.85
N GLU A 58 -8.12 -9.24 2.73
CA GLU A 58 -7.02 -9.89 2.01
C GLU A 58 -5.76 -9.98 2.87
N ARG A 59 -5.42 -8.91 3.61
CA ARG A 59 -4.28 -8.92 4.52
C ARG A 59 -4.46 -9.91 5.68
N GLU A 60 -5.67 -9.99 6.23
CA GLU A 60 -6.01 -10.97 7.28
C GLU A 60 -5.86 -12.42 6.78
N LYS A 61 -6.25 -12.71 5.53
CA LYS A 61 -6.01 -14.02 4.89
C LYS A 61 -4.52 -14.31 4.73
N GLU A 62 -3.71 -13.33 4.30
CA GLU A 62 -2.26 -13.49 4.21
C GLU A 62 -1.63 -13.81 5.56
N ILE A 63 -2.07 -13.15 6.64
CA ILE A 63 -1.60 -13.39 8.00
C ILE A 63 -1.99 -14.79 8.46
N ALA A 64 -3.24 -15.22 8.21
CA ALA A 64 -3.70 -16.56 8.51
C ALA A 64 -2.90 -17.64 7.74
N ALA A 65 -2.46 -17.33 6.52
CA ALA A 65 -1.58 -18.18 5.73
C ALA A 65 -0.09 -18.12 6.13
N GLY A 66 0.25 -17.42 7.23
CA GLY A 66 1.63 -17.27 7.71
C GLY A 66 2.50 -16.31 6.90
N ARG A 67 1.95 -15.59 5.92
CA ARG A 67 2.67 -14.62 5.07
C ARG A 67 2.75 -13.25 5.73
N VAL A 68 3.43 -13.20 6.87
CA VAL A 68 3.62 -11.99 7.68
C VAL A 68 4.87 -11.20 7.25
N ASP A 69 5.46 -11.52 6.10
CA ASP A 69 6.66 -10.83 5.66
C ASP A 69 6.44 -9.32 5.60
N PRO A 70 7.34 -8.53 6.21
CA PRO A 70 7.29 -7.09 6.08
C PRO A 70 7.46 -6.72 4.59
N PRO A 71 6.82 -5.63 4.11
CA PRO A 71 6.92 -5.19 2.72
C PRO A 71 8.38 -5.04 2.24
N GLU A 72 9.29 -4.69 3.13
CA GLU A 72 10.73 -4.56 2.89
C GLU A 72 11.41 -5.89 2.58
N ALA A 73 11.03 -6.98 3.26
CA ALA A 73 11.55 -8.32 2.97
C ALA A 73 11.11 -8.79 1.58
N ARG A 74 9.85 -8.50 1.18
CA ARG A 74 9.36 -8.80 -0.17
C ARG A 74 10.12 -8.01 -1.24
N ARG A 75 10.37 -6.71 -1.04
CA ARG A 75 11.17 -5.89 -1.98
C ARG A 75 12.61 -6.36 -2.10
N MET A 76 13.26 -6.74 -1.00
CA MET A 76 14.65 -7.20 -1.04
C MET A 76 14.79 -8.57 -1.72
N VAL A 77 13.87 -9.50 -1.44
CA VAL A 77 13.84 -10.80 -2.13
C VAL A 77 13.50 -10.66 -3.62
N GLU A 78 12.59 -9.76 -3.98
CA GLU A 78 12.26 -9.48 -5.39
C GLU A 78 13.41 -8.80 -6.13
N PHE A 79 14.11 -7.86 -5.47
CA PHE A 79 15.33 -7.23 -6.00
C PHE A 79 16.43 -8.26 -6.21
N LEU A 80 16.69 -9.13 -5.23
CA LEU A 80 17.69 -10.20 -5.33
C LEU A 80 17.37 -11.20 -6.44
N ARG A 81 16.09 -11.57 -6.63
CA ARG A 81 15.63 -12.39 -7.77
C ARG A 81 15.88 -11.72 -9.12
N LYS A 82 15.59 -10.42 -9.24
CA LYS A 82 15.83 -9.66 -10.47
C LYS A 82 17.32 -9.50 -10.75
N ALA A 83 18.13 -9.25 -9.73
CA ALA A 83 19.58 -9.14 -9.86
C ALA A 83 20.22 -10.47 -10.30
N THR A 84 19.84 -11.59 -9.68
CA THR A 84 20.36 -12.92 -10.07
C THR A 84 19.94 -13.31 -11.49
N ALA A 85 18.70 -12.99 -11.91
CA ALA A 85 18.26 -13.22 -13.29
C ALA A 85 19.01 -12.34 -14.32
N PHE A 86 19.42 -11.14 -13.93
CA PHE A 86 20.24 -10.26 -14.77
C PHE A 86 21.66 -10.81 -14.93
N PHE A 87 22.32 -11.19 -13.84
CA PHE A 87 23.67 -11.76 -13.88
C PHE A 87 23.74 -13.12 -14.61
N ALA A 88 22.73 -13.98 -14.46
CA ALA A 88 22.64 -15.25 -15.19
C ALA A 88 22.42 -15.08 -16.71
N LYS A 89 22.03 -13.89 -17.17
CA LYS A 89 21.83 -13.57 -18.58
C LYS A 89 23.07 -12.95 -19.23
N GLU A 90 23.91 -12.25 -18.45
CA GLU A 90 25.13 -11.59 -18.96
C GLU A 90 26.38 -12.49 -18.93
N HIS A 91 26.38 -13.56 -18.15
CA HIS A 91 27.46 -14.56 -18.14
C HIS A 91 26.88 -15.98 -18.13
N PRO A 92 26.70 -16.62 -19.31
CA PRO A 92 26.43 -18.05 -19.41
C PRO A 92 27.65 -18.90 -19.01
#